data_AF-A0A350M2K3-F1
#
_entry.id   AF-A0A350M2K3-F1
#
_cell.length_a   1.000
_cell.length_b   1.000
_cell.length_c   1.000
_cell.angle_alpha   90.00
_cell.angle_beta   90.00
_cell.angle_gamma   90.00
#
_symmetry.space_group_name_H-M   'P 1'
#
loop_
_entity.id
_entity.type
_entity.pdbx_description
1 polymer ?
#
loop_
_entity_poly.entity_id
_entity_poly.type
_entity_poly.pdbx_seq_one_letter_code
_entity_poly.pdbx_strand_id
1 'polypeptide(L)'
;VQVFLNDCEVPVENLLSERGNGFKIALNILNIGRIKLAGATLGAAKTVISHTVSYANERNQFGRPISKYGAIQYKMAEQAIRTFALETATYRCGKNITNQKEQLVAGGMDETKALLKGVEEFAIEAAILKVFGSETLDYVVDEGVQVYGGMGYSAEAPMERAYRDSRINRIFEGTNEINRMLSVDMILKRALKGELDLMPAVQAIAGELSSIPSMDEGGGDFAYEKQLVSNFKKAVLMTAGKAVEKLMQSLAKEQEILMNISDMLNDVYIAESLMLRTMKLNRSGKDADGVYRSMMSVFLVDAADRINKNGRDAIASFAEGDEMNLLMMGLKRFTKYKPVNVKEERRKIAARLIDRNAYCF
;
A
#
# COMPACT_ATOMS: atom_id res chain seq x y z
N VAL A 1 27.81 -7.81 -6.32
CA VAL A 1 29.11 -7.71 -7.02
C VAL A 1 29.69 -6.34 -6.71
N GLN A 2 30.97 -6.25 -6.37
CA GLN A 2 31.65 -4.97 -6.16
C GLN A 2 32.29 -4.51 -7.48
N VAL A 3 32.29 -3.19 -7.73
CA VAL A 3 32.92 -2.59 -8.91
C VAL A 3 34.08 -1.71 -8.43
N PHE A 4 35.29 -1.97 -8.94
CA PHE A 4 36.50 -1.19 -8.62
C PHE A 4 36.89 -0.34 -9.83
N LEU A 5 37.19 0.94 -9.59
CA LEU A 5 37.59 1.90 -10.61
C LEU A 5 38.96 2.48 -10.22
N ASN A 6 40.04 1.93 -10.78
CA ASN A 6 41.41 2.45 -10.61
C ASN A 6 41.91 2.92 -11.97
N ASP A 7 42.24 4.20 -12.09
CA ASP A 7 42.74 4.81 -13.33
C ASP A 7 41.87 4.48 -14.56
N CYS A 8 40.55 4.43 -14.36
CA CYS A 8 39.58 4.12 -15.39
C CYS A 8 39.32 5.37 -16.24
N GLU A 9 40.02 5.48 -17.38
CA GLU A 9 39.78 6.54 -18.35
C GLU A 9 38.37 6.44 -18.95
N VAL A 10 37.60 7.52 -18.82
CA VAL A 10 36.24 7.61 -19.39
C VAL A 10 36.22 8.76 -20.40
N PRO A 11 35.90 8.49 -21.67
CA PRO A 11 35.76 9.54 -22.68
C PRO A 11 34.76 10.62 -22.28
N VAL A 12 35.03 11.89 -22.65
CA VAL A 12 34.22 13.05 -22.22
C VAL A 12 32.78 12.94 -22.74
N GLU A 13 32.59 12.37 -23.92
CA GLU A 13 31.31 12.10 -24.56
C GLU A 13 30.44 11.07 -23.82
N ASN A 14 31.02 10.28 -22.92
CA ASN A 14 30.28 9.33 -22.09
C ASN A 14 29.69 9.99 -20.83
N LEU A 15 29.88 11.30 -20.64
CA LEU A 15 29.20 12.04 -19.58
C LEU A 15 27.68 12.00 -19.81
N LEU A 16 26.97 11.35 -18.89
CA LEU A 16 25.51 11.33 -18.90
C LEU A 16 24.96 12.61 -18.26
N SER A 17 24.24 13.40 -19.06
CA SER A 17 23.72 14.73 -18.71
C SER A 17 24.83 15.77 -18.48
N GLU A 18 24.62 16.71 -17.56
CA GLU A 18 25.53 17.81 -17.25
C GLU A 18 26.26 17.59 -15.92
N ARG A 19 27.44 18.20 -15.77
CA ARG A 19 28.22 18.14 -14.54
C ARG A 19 27.39 18.64 -13.35
N GLY A 20 27.26 17.81 -12.31
CA GLY A 20 26.46 18.12 -11.12
C GLY A 20 25.00 17.65 -11.18
N ASN A 21 24.52 17.19 -12.33
CA ASN A 21 23.12 16.77 -12.50
C ASN A 21 22.86 15.27 -12.19
N GLY A 22 23.87 14.54 -11.72
CA GLY A 22 23.76 13.08 -11.47
C GLY A 22 22.70 12.70 -10.44
N PHE A 23 22.48 13.52 -9.42
CA PHE A 23 21.45 13.28 -8.40
C PHE A 23 20.03 13.26 -9.00
N LYS A 24 19.76 14.13 -9.98
CA LYS A 24 18.46 14.17 -10.67
C LYS A 24 18.23 12.91 -11.51
N ILE A 25 19.29 12.38 -12.14
CA ILE A 25 19.21 11.10 -12.85
C ILE A 25 18.87 9.99 -11.85
N ALA A 26 19.62 9.89 -10.75
CA ALA A 26 19.43 8.86 -9.74
C ALA A 26 17.99 8.84 -9.18
N LEU A 27 17.44 10.01 -8.82
CA LEU A 27 16.07 10.10 -8.29
C LEU A 27 15.00 9.67 -9.29
N ASN A 28 15.12 10.07 -10.56
CA ASN A 28 14.14 9.69 -11.58
C ASN A 28 14.16 8.19 -11.85
N ILE A 29 15.35 7.59 -11.94
CA ILE A 29 15.50 6.14 -12.11
C ILE A 29 14.96 5.40 -10.89
N LEU A 30 15.18 5.91 -9.68
CA LEU A 30 14.69 5.31 -8.44
C LEU A 30 13.15 5.24 -8.41
N ASN A 31 12.45 6.27 -8.90
CA ASN A 31 10.98 6.24 -8.97
C ASN A 31 10.47 5.15 -9.93
N ILE A 32 11.16 4.91 -11.06
CA ILE A 32 10.87 3.79 -11.96
C ILE A 32 11.16 2.46 -11.27
N GLY A 33 12.29 2.35 -10.57
CA GLY A 33 12.68 1.16 -9.82
C GLY A 33 11.63 0.74 -8.79
N ARG A 34 11.13 1.70 -8.00
CA ARG A 34 10.08 1.51 -6.99
C ARG A 34 8.81 0.88 -7.53
N ILE A 35 8.23 1.45 -8.58
CA ILE A 35 6.98 0.93 -9.17
C ILE A 35 7.20 -0.42 -9.87
N LYS A 36 8.37 -0.62 -10.51
CA LYS A 36 8.72 -1.92 -11.10
C LYS A 36 8.90 -3.00 -10.04
N LEU A 37 9.47 -2.66 -8.89
CA LEU A 37 9.62 -3.58 -7.76
C LEU A 37 8.26 -3.99 -7.18
N ALA A 38 7.28 -3.08 -7.14
CA ALA A 38 5.91 -3.41 -6.79
C ALA A 38 5.29 -4.44 -7.78
N GLY A 39 5.54 -4.27 -9.09
CA GLY A 39 5.14 -5.25 -10.11
C GLY A 39 5.85 -6.61 -9.97
N ALA A 40 7.15 -6.62 -9.65
CA ALA A 40 7.92 -7.84 -9.44
C ALA A 40 7.44 -8.62 -8.19
N THR A 41 7.24 -7.90 -7.08
CA THR A 41 6.75 -8.50 -5.82
C THR A 41 5.33 -9.03 -5.96
N LEU A 42 4.47 -8.36 -6.74
CA LEU A 42 3.15 -8.84 -7.12
C LEU A 42 3.21 -10.18 -7.86
N GLY A 43 4.05 -10.27 -8.90
CA GLY A 43 4.21 -11.51 -9.68
C GLY A 43 4.68 -12.67 -8.80
N ALA A 44 5.68 -12.44 -7.95
CA ALA A 44 6.17 -13.42 -7.00
C ALA A 44 5.10 -13.87 -6.00
N ALA A 45 4.32 -12.93 -5.44
CA ALA A 45 3.26 -13.24 -4.49
C ALA A 45 2.18 -14.16 -5.10
N LYS A 46 1.74 -13.88 -6.34
CA LYS A 46 0.77 -14.74 -7.04
C LYS A 46 1.29 -16.16 -7.25
N THR A 47 2.55 -16.32 -7.63
CA THR A 47 3.20 -17.63 -7.80
C THR A 47 3.24 -18.40 -6.48
N VAL A 48 3.67 -17.74 -5.40
CA VAL A 48 3.76 -18.35 -4.07
C VAL A 48 2.39 -18.75 -3.54
N ILE A 49 1.35 -17.95 -3.76
CA ILE A 49 -0.03 -18.31 -3.37
C ILE A 49 -0.49 -19.56 -4.11
N SER A 50 -0.22 -19.66 -5.42
CA SER A 50 -0.56 -20.85 -6.20
C SER A 50 0.13 -22.10 -5.67
N HIS A 51 1.42 -22.03 -5.34
CA HIS A 51 2.13 -23.12 -4.69
C HIS A 51 1.59 -23.44 -3.28
N THR A 52 1.19 -22.42 -2.52
CA THR A 52 0.61 -22.55 -1.18
C THR A 52 -0.71 -23.32 -1.22
N VAL A 53 -1.63 -22.94 -2.11
CA VAL A 53 -2.94 -23.60 -2.20
C VAL A 53 -2.85 -25.02 -2.78
N SER A 54 -1.97 -25.27 -3.77
CA SER A 54 -1.77 -26.62 -4.31
C SER A 54 -1.29 -27.57 -3.22
N TYR A 55 -0.25 -27.18 -2.48
CA TYR A 55 0.24 -27.99 -1.37
C TYR A 55 -0.82 -28.17 -0.28
N ALA A 56 -1.58 -27.13 0.04
CA ALA A 56 -2.64 -27.22 1.05
C ALA A 56 -3.75 -28.21 0.65
N ASN A 57 -4.03 -28.34 -0.64
CA ASN A 57 -5.00 -29.29 -1.18
C ASN A 57 -4.49 -30.73 -1.24
N GLU A 58 -3.18 -30.93 -1.44
CA GLU A 58 -2.55 -32.25 -1.54
C GLU A 58 -2.17 -32.83 -0.17
N ARG A 59 -1.69 -31.99 0.75
CA ARG A 59 -1.19 -32.44 2.04
C ARG A 59 -2.32 -32.86 2.97
N ASN A 60 -2.35 -34.15 3.34
CA ASN A 60 -3.29 -34.69 4.32
C ASN A 60 -2.70 -34.74 5.73
N GLN A 61 -3.43 -34.24 6.72
CA GLN A 61 -3.18 -34.44 8.15
C GLN A 61 -4.52 -34.68 8.87
N PHE A 62 -4.50 -35.44 9.96
CA PHE A 62 -5.71 -35.82 10.71
C PHE A 62 -6.89 -36.24 9.81
N GLY A 63 -6.60 -37.03 8.77
CA GLY A 63 -7.59 -37.64 7.89
C GLY A 63 -8.18 -36.76 6.79
N ARG A 64 -7.69 -35.53 6.55
CA ARG A 64 -8.18 -34.68 5.44
C ARG A 64 -7.13 -33.68 4.92
N PRO A 65 -7.36 -33.06 3.75
CA PRO A 65 -6.48 -32.01 3.24
C PRO A 65 -6.36 -30.83 4.20
N ILE A 66 -5.17 -30.27 4.33
CA ILE A 66 -4.96 -29.16 5.26
C ILE A 66 -5.71 -27.89 4.85
N SER A 67 -6.06 -27.75 3.57
CA SER A 67 -6.94 -26.68 3.05
C SER A 67 -8.34 -26.66 3.69
N LYS A 68 -8.77 -27.72 4.37
CA LYS A 68 -10.04 -27.79 5.10
C LYS A 68 -9.97 -27.21 6.52
N TYR A 69 -8.79 -26.85 7.03
CA TYR A 69 -8.66 -26.23 8.36
C TYR A 69 -8.79 -24.71 8.28
N GLY A 70 -9.59 -24.13 9.19
CA GLY A 70 -9.84 -22.69 9.23
C GLY A 70 -8.57 -21.84 9.39
N ALA A 71 -7.56 -22.34 10.10
CA ALA A 71 -6.28 -21.64 10.25
C ALA A 71 -5.50 -21.52 8.92
N ILE A 72 -5.54 -22.56 8.08
CA ILE A 72 -4.91 -22.55 6.75
C ILE A 72 -5.72 -21.67 5.79
N GLN A 73 -7.04 -21.74 5.86
CA GLN A 73 -7.93 -20.86 5.09
C GLN A 73 -7.71 -19.38 5.44
N TYR A 74 -7.50 -19.05 6.71
CA TYR A 74 -7.17 -17.69 7.13
C TYR A 74 -5.89 -17.18 6.44
N LYS A 75 -4.81 -17.98 6.47
CA LYS A 75 -3.52 -17.64 5.85
C LYS A 75 -3.68 -17.41 4.34
N MET A 76 -4.28 -18.36 3.63
CA MET A 76 -4.51 -18.26 2.18
C MET A 76 -5.40 -17.06 1.80
N ALA A 77 -6.44 -16.79 2.59
CA ALA A 77 -7.30 -15.64 2.36
C ALA A 77 -6.55 -14.32 2.55
N GLU A 78 -5.77 -14.19 3.63
CA GLU A 78 -4.98 -12.98 3.91
C GLU A 78 -3.92 -12.74 2.82
N GLN A 79 -3.23 -13.80 2.36
CA GLN A 79 -2.31 -13.73 1.24
C GLN A 79 -3.00 -13.16 -0.02
N ALA A 80 -4.20 -13.66 -0.35
CA ALA A 80 -4.94 -13.21 -1.51
C ALA A 80 -5.48 -11.79 -1.37
N ILE A 81 -5.97 -11.39 -0.19
CA ILE A 81 -6.44 -10.03 0.09
C ILE A 81 -5.32 -9.02 -0.15
N ARG A 82 -4.14 -9.24 0.46
CA ARG A 82 -2.99 -8.34 0.30
C ARG A 82 -2.51 -8.27 -1.14
N THR A 83 -2.40 -9.42 -1.80
CA THR A 83 -1.93 -9.51 -3.19
C THR A 83 -2.89 -8.84 -4.16
N PHE A 84 -4.21 -9.01 -3.97
CA PHE A 84 -5.22 -8.35 -4.81
C PHE A 84 -5.25 -6.84 -4.56
N ALA A 85 -5.08 -6.40 -3.31
CA ALA A 85 -4.96 -4.98 -2.97
C ALA A 85 -3.70 -4.35 -3.61
N LEU A 86 -2.56 -5.05 -3.55
CA LEU A 86 -1.30 -4.65 -4.20
C LEU A 86 -1.46 -4.55 -5.71
N GLU A 87 -2.05 -5.57 -6.33
CA GLU A 87 -2.33 -5.58 -7.77
C GLU A 87 -3.13 -4.34 -8.15
N THR A 88 -4.21 -4.10 -7.43
CA THR A 88 -5.14 -3.02 -7.72
C THR A 88 -4.45 -1.66 -7.70
N ALA A 89 -3.70 -1.39 -6.63
CA ALA A 89 -3.01 -0.12 -6.48
C ALA A 89 -1.82 0.03 -7.45
N THR A 90 -1.10 -1.06 -7.74
CA THR A 90 0.01 -1.07 -8.70
C THR A 90 -0.47 -0.71 -10.11
N TYR A 91 -1.54 -1.37 -10.59
CA TYR A 91 -2.09 -1.07 -11.91
C TYR A 91 -2.77 0.30 -11.97
N ARG A 92 -3.36 0.79 -10.86
CA ARG A 92 -3.87 2.16 -10.75
C ARG A 92 -2.74 3.18 -10.97
N CYS A 93 -1.64 3.04 -10.24
CA CYS A 93 -0.48 3.92 -10.37
C CYS A 93 0.11 3.86 -11.79
N GLY A 94 0.29 2.66 -12.34
CA GLY A 94 0.79 2.48 -13.71
C GLY A 94 -0.10 3.15 -14.77
N LYS A 95 -1.43 3.05 -14.64
CA LYS A 95 -2.36 3.72 -15.55
C LYS A 95 -2.31 5.24 -15.38
N ASN A 96 -2.20 5.75 -14.16
CA ASN A 96 -2.05 7.18 -13.90
C ASN A 96 -0.77 7.75 -14.53
N ILE A 97 0.37 7.07 -14.36
CA ILE A 97 1.64 7.43 -14.99
C ILE A 97 1.48 7.45 -16.52
N THR A 98 0.84 6.43 -17.08
CA THR A 98 0.61 6.33 -18.53
C THR A 98 -0.26 7.47 -19.04
N ASN A 99 -1.37 7.77 -18.37
CA ASN A 99 -2.25 8.88 -18.74
C ASN A 99 -1.51 10.22 -18.69
N GLN A 100 -0.69 10.45 -17.65
CA GLN A 100 0.11 11.67 -17.53
C GLN A 100 1.15 11.78 -18.64
N LYS A 101 1.82 10.67 -18.99
CA LYS A 101 2.72 10.62 -20.15
C LYS A 101 1.97 11.02 -21.43
N GLU A 102 0.84 10.38 -21.70
CA GLU A 102 0.02 10.63 -22.90
C GLU A 102 -0.42 12.10 -22.98
N GLN A 103 -0.84 12.70 -21.87
CA GLN A 103 -1.21 14.12 -21.80
C GLN A 103 -0.02 15.03 -22.11
N LEU A 104 1.16 14.77 -21.54
CA LEU A 104 2.37 15.56 -21.77
C LEU A 104 2.85 15.45 -23.22
N VAL A 105 2.80 14.25 -23.82
CA VAL A 105 3.13 14.04 -25.23
C VAL A 105 2.14 14.78 -26.14
N ALA A 106 0.85 14.70 -25.85
CA ALA A 106 -0.17 15.47 -26.57
C ALA A 106 0.03 16.99 -26.45
N GLY A 107 0.63 17.45 -25.35
CA GLY A 107 1.08 18.82 -25.13
C GLY A 107 2.41 19.20 -25.81
N GLY A 108 2.99 18.31 -26.64
CA GLY A 108 4.21 18.56 -27.40
C GLY A 108 5.52 18.22 -26.67
N MET A 109 5.45 17.56 -25.49
CA MET A 109 6.64 17.09 -24.81
C MET A 109 7.22 15.84 -25.49
N ASP A 110 8.54 15.79 -25.64
CA ASP A 110 9.25 14.57 -26.05
C ASP A 110 8.85 13.35 -25.19
N GLU A 111 8.74 12.18 -25.81
CA GLU A 111 8.22 10.97 -25.15
C GLU A 111 9.07 10.54 -23.95
N THR A 112 10.40 10.60 -24.06
CA THR A 112 11.29 10.20 -22.98
C THR A 112 11.15 11.14 -21.80
N LYS A 113 11.11 12.45 -22.08
CA LYS A 113 10.91 13.47 -21.04
C LYS A 113 9.52 13.38 -20.40
N ALA A 114 8.49 13.12 -21.20
CA ALA A 114 7.12 12.91 -20.74
C ALA A 114 7.00 11.69 -19.82
N LEU A 115 7.71 10.60 -20.12
CA LEU A 115 7.76 9.41 -19.27
C LEU A 115 8.39 9.75 -17.91
N LEU A 116 9.55 10.39 -17.89
CA LEU A 116 10.22 10.77 -16.64
C LEU A 116 9.33 11.69 -15.80
N LYS A 117 8.66 12.67 -16.44
CA LYS A 117 7.73 13.57 -15.77
C LYS A 117 6.48 12.87 -15.25
N GLY A 118 5.92 11.93 -16.02
CA GLY A 118 4.80 11.11 -15.57
C GLY A 118 5.15 10.27 -14.35
N VAL A 119 6.35 9.69 -14.31
CA VAL A 119 6.81 8.92 -13.14
C VAL A 119 7.11 9.82 -11.94
N GLU A 120 7.72 11.00 -12.15
CA GLU A 120 7.97 12.00 -11.11
C GLU A 120 6.65 12.47 -10.46
N GLU A 121 5.59 12.65 -11.25
CA GLU A 121 4.27 13.05 -10.78
C GLU A 121 3.66 12.04 -9.79
N PHE A 122 3.93 10.74 -9.97
CA PHE A 122 3.41 9.68 -9.09
C PHE A 122 4.50 9.04 -8.21
N ALA A 123 5.52 9.82 -7.84
CA ALA A 123 6.62 9.35 -7.00
C ALA A 123 6.17 8.93 -5.59
N ILE A 124 5.14 9.59 -5.04
CA ILE A 124 4.55 9.26 -3.73
C ILE A 124 3.90 7.87 -3.80
N GLU A 125 3.04 7.65 -4.80
CA GLU A 125 2.38 6.36 -5.03
C GLU A 125 3.39 5.25 -5.30
N ALA A 126 4.47 5.53 -6.05
CA ALA A 126 5.54 4.56 -6.28
C ALA A 126 6.23 4.16 -4.97
N ALA A 127 6.52 5.11 -4.06
CA ALA A 127 7.11 4.83 -2.76
C ALA A 127 6.17 4.02 -1.86
N ILE A 128 4.87 4.38 -1.80
CA ILE A 128 3.83 3.61 -1.11
C ILE A 128 3.81 2.15 -1.61
N LEU A 129 3.76 1.97 -2.92
CA LEU A 129 3.67 0.65 -3.55
C LEU A 129 4.93 -0.19 -3.39
N LYS A 130 6.12 0.44 -3.35
CA LYS A 130 7.36 -0.25 -3.04
C LYS A 130 7.32 -0.86 -1.64
N VAL A 131 6.87 -0.09 -0.65
CA VAL A 131 6.74 -0.55 0.73
C VAL A 131 5.67 -1.64 0.81
N PHE A 132 4.46 -1.35 0.35
CA PHE A 132 3.32 -2.27 0.44
C PHE A 132 3.57 -3.58 -0.33
N GLY A 133 4.20 -3.51 -1.51
CA GLY A 133 4.52 -4.67 -2.32
C GLY A 133 5.57 -5.58 -1.70
N SER A 134 6.66 -4.99 -1.19
CA SER A 134 7.70 -5.75 -0.51
C SER A 134 7.20 -6.41 0.79
N GLU A 135 6.38 -5.72 1.58
CA GLU A 135 5.80 -6.26 2.81
C GLU A 135 4.65 -7.26 2.56
N THR A 136 3.93 -7.10 1.44
CA THR A 136 2.96 -8.12 0.98
C THR A 136 3.69 -9.41 0.61
N LEU A 137 4.77 -9.32 -0.18
CA LEU A 137 5.53 -10.51 -0.55
C LEU A 137 6.16 -11.18 0.68
N ASP A 138 6.75 -10.41 1.59
CA ASP A 138 7.33 -10.89 2.86
C ASP A 138 6.32 -11.71 3.65
N TYR A 139 5.10 -11.19 3.85
CA TYR A 139 4.01 -11.92 4.49
C TYR A 139 3.60 -13.18 3.70
N VAL A 140 3.49 -13.07 2.38
CA VAL A 140 3.03 -14.17 1.53
C VAL A 140 4.00 -15.34 1.57
N VAL A 141 5.31 -15.09 1.50
CA VAL A 141 6.32 -16.17 1.54
C VAL A 141 6.48 -16.76 2.93
N ASP A 142 6.41 -15.95 3.98
CA ASP A 142 6.45 -16.42 5.37
C ASP A 142 5.31 -17.40 5.65
N GLU A 143 4.09 -17.01 5.26
CA GLU A 143 2.93 -17.87 5.40
C GLU A 143 2.93 -19.07 4.44
N GLY A 144 3.58 -18.94 3.29
CA GLY A 144 3.83 -20.05 2.37
C GLY A 144 4.72 -21.13 3.02
N VAL A 145 5.83 -20.71 3.64
CA VAL A 145 6.69 -21.61 4.44
C VAL A 145 5.88 -22.27 5.56
N GLN A 146 5.08 -21.48 6.29
CA GLN A 146 4.28 -21.98 7.40
C GLN A 146 3.24 -23.03 6.97
N VAL A 147 2.60 -22.86 5.82
CA VAL A 147 1.66 -23.85 5.24
C VAL A 147 2.39 -25.12 4.80
N TYR A 148 3.61 -25.00 4.28
CA TYR A 148 4.44 -26.15 3.93
C TYR A 148 4.98 -26.91 5.16
N GLY A 149 5.05 -26.24 6.33
CA GLY A 149 5.63 -26.79 7.55
C GLY A 149 7.13 -27.07 7.38
N GLY A 150 7.62 -28.20 7.89
CA GLY A 150 9.05 -28.56 7.75
C GLY A 150 9.54 -28.64 6.29
N MET A 151 8.64 -28.96 5.34
CA MET A 151 8.98 -28.95 3.92
C MET A 151 9.26 -27.53 3.41
N GLY A 152 8.66 -26.51 4.01
CA GLY A 152 8.88 -25.11 3.62
C GLY A 152 10.29 -24.61 3.96
N TYR A 153 10.99 -25.32 4.85
CA TYR A 153 12.38 -25.08 5.22
C TYR A 153 13.38 -25.90 4.38
N SER A 154 12.89 -26.84 3.55
CA SER A 154 13.72 -27.65 2.67
C SER A 154 14.06 -26.90 1.38
N ALA A 155 15.31 -26.96 0.95
CA ALA A 155 15.75 -26.43 -0.35
C ALA A 155 15.12 -27.16 -1.55
N GLU A 156 14.51 -28.33 -1.33
CA GLU A 156 13.77 -29.08 -2.35
C GLU A 156 12.37 -28.49 -2.62
N ALA A 157 11.85 -27.66 -1.71
CA ALA A 157 10.56 -27.01 -1.85
C ALA A 157 10.71 -25.58 -2.42
N PRO A 158 9.71 -25.07 -3.17
CA PRO A 158 9.79 -23.74 -3.75
C PRO A 158 9.74 -22.61 -2.71
N MET A 159 9.34 -22.89 -1.46
CA MET A 159 9.13 -21.88 -0.41
C MET A 159 10.42 -21.35 0.19
N GLU A 160 11.43 -22.20 0.39
CA GLU A 160 12.70 -21.82 1.03
C GLU A 160 13.41 -20.71 0.26
N ARG A 161 13.54 -20.89 -1.07
CA ARG A 161 14.15 -19.89 -1.94
C ARG A 161 13.32 -18.60 -1.98
N ALA A 162 12.00 -18.73 -2.13
CA ALA A 162 11.11 -17.57 -2.18
C ALA A 162 11.20 -16.73 -0.89
N TYR A 163 11.31 -17.38 0.27
CA TYR A 163 11.49 -16.73 1.56
C TYR A 163 12.79 -15.91 1.64
N ARG A 164 13.93 -16.50 1.24
CA ARG A 164 15.22 -15.79 1.23
C ARG A 164 15.24 -14.63 0.23
N ASP A 165 14.76 -14.87 -0.98
CA ASP A 165 14.79 -13.90 -2.07
C ASP A 165 13.86 -12.70 -1.79
N SER A 166 12.79 -12.89 -0.99
CA SER A 166 11.88 -11.80 -0.65
C SER A 166 12.54 -10.71 0.19
N ARG A 167 13.47 -11.09 1.08
CA ARG A 167 13.92 -10.24 2.19
C ARG A 167 14.58 -8.95 1.72
N ILE A 168 15.32 -9.04 0.63
CA ILE A 168 16.10 -7.94 0.10
C ILE A 168 15.18 -6.85 -0.50
N ASN A 169 13.94 -7.15 -0.90
CA ASN A 169 12.98 -6.18 -1.49
C ASN A 169 12.60 -5.04 -0.53
N ARG A 170 12.77 -5.26 0.78
CA ARG A 170 12.57 -4.23 1.80
C ARG A 170 13.78 -3.28 1.95
N ILE A 171 14.87 -3.54 1.22
CA ILE A 171 16.17 -2.86 1.36
C ILE A 171 16.52 -2.07 0.09
N PHE A 172 16.61 -2.71 -1.08
CA PHE A 172 16.92 -2.00 -2.33
C PHE A 172 15.71 -1.23 -2.90
N GLU A 173 15.99 -0.32 -3.86
CA GLU A 173 15.10 0.78 -4.28
C GLU A 173 14.77 1.77 -3.13
N GLY A 174 15.78 1.99 -2.27
CA GLY A 174 15.65 2.69 -0.99
C GLY A 174 14.98 1.80 0.06
N THR A 175 15.45 1.84 1.30
CA THR A 175 14.83 1.02 2.37
C THR A 175 13.37 1.41 2.58
N ASN A 176 12.57 0.52 3.17
CA ASN A 176 11.17 0.85 3.42
C ASN A 176 11.01 2.06 4.34
N GLU A 177 11.92 2.28 5.29
CA GLU A 177 11.93 3.44 6.18
C GLU A 177 12.16 4.74 5.39
N ILE A 178 13.12 4.74 4.46
CA ILE A 178 13.38 5.89 3.59
C ILE A 178 12.17 6.18 2.69
N ASN A 179 11.53 5.14 2.13
CA ASN A 179 10.33 5.31 1.31
C ASN A 179 9.15 5.86 2.11
N ARG A 180 8.96 5.42 3.36
CA ARG A 180 7.95 5.95 4.27
C ARG A 180 8.14 7.45 4.54
N MET A 181 9.33 7.83 4.98
CA MET A 181 9.64 9.24 5.25
C MET A 181 9.50 10.11 3.99
N LEU A 182 9.94 9.60 2.84
CA LEU A 182 9.88 10.33 1.57
C LEU A 182 8.45 10.62 1.12
N SER A 183 7.52 9.69 1.28
CA SER A 183 6.11 9.88 0.90
C SER A 183 5.50 11.09 1.62
N VAL A 184 5.77 11.23 2.92
CA VAL A 184 5.27 12.37 3.72
C VAL A 184 5.97 13.67 3.31
N ASP A 185 7.30 13.64 3.21
CA ASP A 185 8.10 14.82 2.81
C ASP A 185 7.69 15.36 1.42
N MET A 186 7.44 14.48 0.46
CA MET A 186 6.98 14.87 -0.88
C MET A 186 5.59 15.54 -0.85
N ILE A 187 4.64 15.03 -0.07
CA ILE A 187 3.32 15.66 0.10
C ILE A 187 3.47 17.06 0.69
N LEU A 188 4.27 17.20 1.75
CA LEU A 188 4.50 18.50 2.39
C LEU A 188 5.15 19.50 1.43
N LYS A 189 6.15 19.07 0.67
CA LYS A 189 6.81 19.92 -0.34
C LYS A 189 5.84 20.39 -1.43
N ARG A 190 4.96 19.51 -1.92
CA ARG A 190 3.93 19.88 -2.91
C ARG A 190 2.93 20.88 -2.33
N ALA A 191 2.52 20.67 -1.08
CA ALA A 191 1.63 21.59 -0.39
C ALA A 191 2.25 22.98 -0.19
N LEU A 192 3.50 23.05 0.27
CA LEU A 192 4.24 24.31 0.47
C LEU A 192 4.48 25.08 -0.84
N LYS A 193 4.61 24.37 -1.97
CA LYS A 193 4.74 24.98 -3.29
C LYS A 193 3.41 25.39 -3.92
N GLY A 194 2.27 25.07 -3.28
CA GLY A 194 0.94 25.30 -3.84
C GLY A 194 0.57 24.34 -4.98
N GLU A 195 1.36 23.28 -5.20
CA GLU A 195 1.04 22.22 -6.17
C GLU A 195 -0.10 21.31 -5.66
N LEU A 196 -0.32 21.29 -4.33
CA LEU A 196 -1.39 20.57 -3.67
C LEU A 196 -2.08 21.47 -2.64
N ASP A 197 -3.27 21.98 -2.96
CA ASP A 197 -4.02 22.81 -2.01
C ASP A 197 -4.75 21.95 -0.96
N LEU A 198 -4.13 21.84 0.21
CA LEU A 198 -4.67 21.09 1.34
C LEU A 198 -5.50 21.96 2.29
N MET A 199 -5.43 23.29 2.18
CA MET A 199 -6.02 24.21 3.15
C MET A 199 -7.56 24.08 3.24
N PRO A 200 -8.32 24.00 2.12
CA PRO A 200 -9.76 23.79 2.18
C PRO A 200 -10.14 22.50 2.92
N ALA A 201 -9.39 21.42 2.70
CA ALA A 201 -9.65 20.14 3.33
C ALA A 201 -9.36 20.19 4.85
N VAL A 202 -8.26 20.83 5.25
CA VAL A 202 -7.89 21.01 6.66
C VAL A 202 -8.95 21.84 7.40
N GLN A 203 -9.41 22.93 6.80
CA GLN A 203 -10.46 23.79 7.39
C GLN A 203 -11.79 23.04 7.55
N ALA A 204 -12.19 22.24 6.54
CA ALA A 204 -13.41 21.44 6.61
C ALA A 204 -13.37 20.42 7.76
N ILE A 205 -12.21 19.78 7.98
CA ILE A 205 -12.02 18.83 9.08
C ILE A 205 -12.15 19.52 10.44
N ALA A 206 -11.55 20.70 10.63
CA ALA A 206 -11.65 21.45 11.87
C ALA A 206 -13.11 21.80 12.23
N GLY A 207 -13.91 22.20 11.23
CA GLY A 207 -15.34 22.44 11.39
C GLY A 207 -16.11 21.17 11.76
N GLU A 208 -15.76 20.03 11.16
CA GLU A 208 -16.42 18.74 11.44
C GLU A 208 -16.11 18.18 12.84
N LEU A 209 -14.91 18.41 13.37
CA LEU A 209 -14.53 18.00 14.73
C LEU A 209 -15.35 18.73 15.80
N SER A 210 -15.80 19.94 15.48
CA SER A 210 -16.61 20.78 16.38
C SER A 210 -18.11 20.49 16.26
N SER A 211 -18.53 19.69 15.28
CA SER A 211 -19.94 19.40 15.02
C SER A 211 -20.37 18.03 15.54
N ILE A 212 -21.66 17.90 15.84
CA ILE A 212 -22.28 16.64 16.22
C ILE A 212 -22.18 15.67 15.03
N PRO A 213 -21.75 14.41 15.24
CA PRO A 213 -21.71 13.42 14.17
C PRO A 213 -23.09 13.23 13.54
N SER A 214 -23.22 13.46 12.24
CA SER A 214 -24.41 13.05 11.49
C SER A 214 -24.34 11.54 11.21
N MET A 215 -25.46 10.84 11.40
CA MET A 215 -25.60 9.41 11.08
C MET A 215 -26.22 9.17 9.70
N ASP A 216 -26.04 10.10 8.76
CA ASP A 216 -26.57 9.90 7.41
C ASP A 216 -25.63 8.96 6.65
N GLU A 217 -26.05 7.70 6.50
CA GLU A 217 -25.23 6.66 5.86
C GLU A 217 -25.21 6.76 4.34
N GLY A 218 -25.96 7.71 3.76
CA GLY A 218 -26.08 7.87 2.32
C GLY A 218 -26.77 6.67 1.67
N GLY A 219 -27.86 6.92 0.93
CA GLY A 219 -28.46 5.88 0.10
C GLY A 219 -27.54 5.54 -1.09
N GLY A 220 -27.29 4.25 -1.34
CA GLY A 220 -26.70 3.80 -2.60
C GLY A 220 -25.61 2.73 -2.47
N ASP A 221 -25.31 2.08 -3.59
CA ASP A 221 -24.29 1.04 -3.64
C ASP A 221 -22.89 1.61 -3.38
N PHE A 222 -22.15 0.96 -2.48
CA PHE A 222 -20.85 1.38 -1.94
C PHE A 222 -20.83 2.76 -1.23
N ALA A 223 -21.98 3.32 -0.82
CA ALA A 223 -22.02 4.63 -0.15
C ALA A 223 -21.25 4.61 1.18
N TYR A 224 -21.44 3.55 1.97
CA TYR A 224 -20.76 3.35 3.24
C TYR A 224 -19.23 3.25 3.08
N GLU A 225 -18.76 2.43 2.14
CA GLU A 225 -17.33 2.21 1.90
C GLU A 225 -16.64 3.49 1.41
N LYS A 226 -17.31 4.28 0.55
CA LYS A 226 -16.81 5.60 0.14
C LYS A 226 -16.68 6.55 1.31
N GLN A 227 -17.68 6.58 2.18
CA GLN A 227 -17.65 7.42 3.37
C GLN A 227 -16.51 7.00 4.31
N LEU A 228 -16.30 5.69 4.50
CA LEU A 228 -15.22 5.17 5.33
C LEU A 228 -13.84 5.55 4.78
N VAL A 229 -13.59 5.35 3.49
CA VAL A 229 -12.32 5.76 2.84
C VAL A 229 -12.14 7.28 2.88
N SER A 230 -13.21 8.06 2.72
CA SER A 230 -13.17 9.52 2.89
C SER A 230 -12.76 9.89 4.32
N ASN A 231 -13.31 9.22 5.33
CA ASN A 231 -12.92 9.44 6.71
C ASN A 231 -11.46 9.05 6.99
N PHE A 232 -10.93 7.99 6.37
CA PHE A 232 -9.52 7.67 6.47
C PHE A 232 -8.62 8.80 5.97
N LYS A 233 -8.98 9.45 4.86
CA LYS A 233 -8.26 10.64 4.37
C LYS A 233 -8.30 11.78 5.40
N LYS A 234 -9.46 12.00 6.04
CA LYS A 234 -9.59 12.99 7.12
C LYS A 234 -8.69 12.66 8.30
N ALA A 235 -8.61 11.39 8.71
CA ALA A 235 -7.72 10.94 9.78
C ALA A 235 -6.25 11.24 9.49
N VAL A 236 -5.79 10.95 8.26
CA VAL A 236 -4.42 11.29 7.81
C VAL A 236 -4.20 12.80 7.81
N LEU A 237 -5.09 13.56 7.16
CA LEU A 237 -4.94 15.02 7.04
C LEU A 237 -4.97 15.72 8.40
N MET A 238 -5.84 15.29 9.30
CA MET A 238 -5.92 15.81 10.67
C MET A 238 -4.61 15.54 11.42
N THR A 239 -4.13 14.29 11.40
CA THR A 239 -2.92 13.88 12.13
C THR A 239 -1.68 14.55 11.57
N ALA A 240 -1.50 14.51 10.25
CA ALA A 240 -0.35 15.12 9.57
C ALA A 240 -0.38 16.65 9.65
N GLY A 241 -1.54 17.27 9.44
CA GLY A 241 -1.68 18.73 9.52
C GLY A 241 -1.33 19.25 10.91
N LYS A 242 -1.77 18.57 11.97
CA LYS A 242 -1.44 18.93 13.34
C LYS A 242 0.01 18.65 13.71
N ALA A 243 0.60 17.55 13.22
CA ALA A 243 2.04 17.31 13.37
C ALA A 243 2.87 18.42 12.73
N VAL A 244 2.51 18.86 11.51
CA VAL A 244 3.18 19.97 10.83
C VAL A 244 3.02 21.28 11.61
N GLU A 245 1.81 21.59 12.08
CA GLU A 245 1.53 22.80 12.87
C GLU A 245 2.38 22.86 14.14
N LYS A 246 2.54 21.73 14.84
CA LYS A 246 3.24 21.66 16.13
C LYS A 246 4.76 21.58 16.00
N LEU A 247 5.23 20.77 15.06
CA LEU A 247 6.66 20.41 14.96
C LEU A 247 7.38 21.26 13.91
N MET A 248 6.67 21.78 12.89
CA MET A 248 7.21 22.69 11.87
C MET A 248 8.60 22.24 11.36
N GLN A 249 9.66 22.94 11.75
CA GLN A 249 11.03 22.72 11.32
C GLN A 249 11.69 21.46 11.94
N SER A 250 11.19 20.95 13.07
CA SER A 250 11.71 19.74 13.70
C SER A 250 11.06 18.46 13.17
N LEU A 251 9.93 18.54 12.46
CA LEU A 251 9.18 17.35 11.99
C LEU A 251 10.05 16.35 11.22
N ALA A 252 11.01 16.83 10.43
CA ALA A 252 11.93 15.97 9.68
C ALA A 252 12.83 15.09 10.56
N LYS A 253 12.98 15.43 11.85
CA LYS A 253 13.75 14.66 12.84
C LYS A 253 12.88 13.67 13.62
N GLU A 254 11.57 13.85 13.60
CA GLU A 254 10.60 12.99 14.31
C GLU A 254 10.18 11.81 13.42
N GLN A 255 11.13 10.89 13.17
CA GLN A 255 10.97 9.82 12.19
C GLN A 255 9.83 8.85 12.53
N GLU A 256 9.60 8.59 13.81
CA GLU A 256 8.53 7.74 14.32
C GLU A 256 7.14 8.32 13.97
N ILE A 257 6.99 9.64 14.10
CA ILE A 257 5.76 10.35 13.72
C ILE A 257 5.57 10.28 12.20
N LEU A 258 6.64 10.52 11.43
CA LEU A 258 6.60 10.43 9.97
C LEU A 258 6.26 9.02 9.49
N MET A 259 6.81 7.98 10.12
CA MET A 259 6.52 6.58 9.79
C MET A 259 5.06 6.24 10.09
N ASN A 260 4.53 6.65 11.24
CA ASN A 260 3.12 6.46 11.58
C ASN A 260 2.20 7.13 10.55
N ILE A 261 2.46 8.40 10.20
CA ILE A 261 1.68 9.12 9.18
C ILE A 261 1.79 8.43 7.82
N SER A 262 3.00 7.98 7.45
CA SER A 262 3.20 7.25 6.19
C SER A 262 2.43 5.94 6.16
N ASP A 263 2.37 5.18 7.24
CA ASP A 263 1.64 3.91 7.26
C ASP A 263 0.12 4.15 7.19
N MET A 264 -0.38 5.22 7.82
CA MET A 264 -1.77 5.65 7.61
C MET A 264 -2.02 5.99 6.13
N LEU A 265 -1.14 6.77 5.50
CA LEU A 265 -1.23 7.14 4.08
C LEU A 265 -1.20 5.92 3.15
N ASN A 266 -0.31 4.95 3.44
CA ASN A 266 -0.22 3.70 2.71
C ASN A 266 -1.58 2.99 2.72
N ASP A 267 -2.16 2.80 3.91
CA ASP A 267 -3.46 2.14 4.06
C ASP A 267 -4.58 2.88 3.31
N VAL A 268 -4.60 4.22 3.33
CA VAL A 268 -5.60 5.01 2.59
C VAL A 268 -5.50 4.79 1.08
N TYR A 269 -4.28 4.86 0.52
CA TYR A 269 -4.08 4.70 -0.92
C TYR A 269 -4.50 3.30 -1.40
N ILE A 270 -4.13 2.26 -0.64
CA ILE A 270 -4.49 0.88 -0.95
C ILE A 270 -6.00 0.66 -0.78
N ALA A 271 -6.59 1.13 0.32
CA ALA A 271 -8.02 1.02 0.61
C ALA A 271 -8.89 1.65 -0.49
N GLU A 272 -8.55 2.88 -0.90
CA GLU A 272 -9.27 3.56 -1.96
C GLU A 272 -9.14 2.82 -3.29
N SER A 273 -7.92 2.39 -3.63
CA SER A 273 -7.68 1.67 -4.89
C SER A 273 -8.51 0.39 -4.95
N LEU A 274 -8.50 -0.39 -3.86
CA LEU A 274 -9.27 -1.62 -3.73
C LEU A 274 -10.78 -1.38 -3.83
N MET A 275 -11.30 -0.35 -3.16
CA MET A 275 -12.70 0.04 -3.25
C MET A 275 -13.10 0.38 -4.69
N LEU A 276 -12.33 1.23 -5.37
CA LEU A 276 -12.63 1.65 -6.74
C LEU A 276 -12.62 0.47 -7.73
N ARG A 277 -11.67 -0.45 -7.62
CA ARG A 277 -11.65 -1.67 -8.46
C ARG A 277 -12.82 -2.58 -8.15
N THR A 278 -13.16 -2.77 -6.87
CA THR A 278 -14.28 -3.62 -6.46
C THR A 278 -15.60 -3.08 -7.01
N MET A 279 -15.83 -1.77 -6.91
CA MET A 279 -16.98 -1.11 -7.54
C MET A 279 -17.04 -1.36 -9.06
N LYS A 280 -15.89 -1.29 -9.75
CA LYS A 280 -15.82 -1.53 -11.20
C LYS A 280 -16.13 -3.00 -11.53
N LEU A 281 -15.60 -3.95 -10.75
CA LEU A 281 -15.85 -5.38 -10.92
C LEU A 281 -17.33 -5.71 -10.69
N ASN A 282 -17.93 -5.16 -9.65
CA ASN A 282 -19.35 -5.30 -9.34
C ASN A 282 -20.23 -4.78 -10.50
N ARG A 283 -19.99 -3.55 -10.96
CA ARG A 283 -20.72 -2.97 -12.11
C ARG A 283 -20.59 -3.79 -13.40
N SER A 284 -19.45 -4.47 -13.59
CA SER A 284 -19.21 -5.33 -14.75
C SER A 284 -19.78 -6.75 -14.61
N GLY A 285 -20.43 -7.08 -13.48
CA GLY A 285 -20.94 -8.42 -13.18
C GLY A 285 -19.86 -9.44 -12.81
N LYS A 286 -18.58 -9.05 -12.77
CA LYS A 286 -17.45 -9.94 -12.46
C LYS A 286 -17.34 -10.31 -10.98
N ASP A 287 -18.09 -9.63 -10.11
CA ASP A 287 -18.19 -9.93 -8.68
C ASP A 287 -19.54 -10.56 -8.32
N ALA A 288 -20.10 -11.40 -9.19
CA ALA A 288 -21.43 -12.00 -9.00
C ALA A 288 -21.53 -12.86 -7.72
N ASP A 289 -20.45 -13.54 -7.33
CA ASP A 289 -20.40 -14.28 -6.07
C ASP A 289 -19.95 -13.42 -4.88
N GLY A 290 -19.62 -12.14 -5.10
CA GLY A 290 -19.31 -11.14 -4.08
C GLY A 290 -17.98 -11.34 -3.35
N VAL A 291 -17.02 -12.10 -3.89
CA VAL A 291 -15.74 -12.34 -3.21
C VAL A 291 -14.77 -11.16 -3.27
N TYR A 292 -14.84 -10.32 -4.30
CA TYR A 292 -14.04 -9.08 -4.34
C TYR A 292 -14.58 -8.10 -3.30
N ARG A 293 -15.91 -8.06 -3.10
CA ARG A 293 -16.51 -7.35 -1.97
C ARG A 293 -16.02 -7.89 -0.63
N SER A 294 -15.95 -9.22 -0.46
CA SER A 294 -15.37 -9.84 0.75
C SER A 294 -13.93 -9.39 1.01
N MET A 295 -13.07 -9.37 -0.02
CA MET A 295 -11.69 -8.90 0.10
C MET A 295 -11.61 -7.43 0.52
N MET A 296 -12.41 -6.58 -0.13
CA MET A 296 -12.49 -5.16 0.20
C MET A 296 -12.97 -4.94 1.63
N SER A 297 -14.08 -5.56 2.04
CA SER A 297 -14.66 -5.39 3.38
C SER A 297 -13.68 -5.79 4.47
N VAL A 298 -12.98 -6.91 4.28
CA VAL A 298 -11.93 -7.34 5.20
C VAL A 298 -10.79 -6.34 5.25
N PHE A 299 -10.26 -5.93 4.10
CA PHE A 299 -9.13 -5.01 4.05
C PHE A 299 -9.47 -3.66 4.71
N LEU A 300 -10.68 -3.13 4.47
CA LEU A 300 -11.12 -1.85 5.04
C LEU A 300 -11.23 -1.89 6.57
N VAL A 301 -11.67 -3.01 7.15
CA VAL A 301 -11.72 -3.19 8.61
C VAL A 301 -10.30 -3.20 9.19
N ASP A 302 -9.41 -4.01 8.62
CA ASP A 302 -8.03 -4.12 9.12
C ASP A 302 -7.26 -2.79 8.92
N ALA A 303 -7.52 -2.08 7.82
CA ALA A 303 -6.95 -0.75 7.56
C ALA A 303 -7.46 0.30 8.55
N ALA A 304 -8.75 0.27 8.92
CA ALA A 304 -9.30 1.18 9.92
C ALA A 304 -8.56 1.06 11.26
N ASP A 305 -8.30 -0.17 11.71
CA ASP A 305 -7.61 -0.45 12.96
C ASP A 305 -6.13 -0.03 12.91
N ARG A 306 -5.43 -0.28 11.79
CA ARG A 306 -4.05 0.18 11.59
C ARG A 306 -3.95 1.70 11.54
N ILE A 307 -4.82 2.37 10.79
CA ILE A 307 -4.88 3.84 10.74
C ILE A 307 -5.15 4.40 12.14
N ASN A 308 -6.07 3.79 12.90
CA ASN A 308 -6.35 4.21 14.27
C ASN A 308 -5.13 4.02 15.19
N LYS A 309 -4.43 2.89 15.10
CA LYS A 309 -3.24 2.65 15.91
C LYS A 309 -2.13 3.66 15.60
N ASN A 310 -1.74 3.78 14.34
CA ASN A 310 -0.68 4.68 13.91
C ASN A 310 -1.02 6.15 14.19
N GLY A 311 -2.29 6.55 13.97
CA GLY A 311 -2.74 7.89 14.30
C GLY A 311 -2.69 8.18 15.80
N ARG A 312 -3.08 7.24 16.67
CA ARG A 312 -2.98 7.41 18.12
C ARG A 312 -1.54 7.57 18.56
N ASP A 313 -0.65 6.70 18.07
CA ASP A 313 0.77 6.76 18.41
C ASP A 313 1.40 8.09 17.96
N ALA A 314 1.08 8.56 16.76
CA ALA A 314 1.53 9.86 16.27
C ALA A 314 0.99 11.02 17.13
N ILE A 315 -0.33 11.09 17.34
CA ILE A 315 -0.96 12.19 18.11
C ILE A 315 -0.41 12.24 19.53
N ALA A 316 -0.30 11.10 20.20
CA ALA A 316 0.25 11.02 21.56
C ALA A 316 1.73 11.43 21.66
N SER A 317 2.44 11.50 20.52
CA SER A 317 3.84 11.90 20.47
C SER A 317 4.05 13.41 20.27
N PHE A 318 3.01 14.17 19.91
CA PHE A 318 3.14 15.63 19.67
C PHE A 318 2.06 16.51 20.31
N ALA A 319 0.97 15.92 20.83
CA ALA A 319 -0.14 16.66 21.43
C ALA A 319 -0.38 16.21 22.87
N GLU A 320 -0.87 17.13 23.71
CA GLU A 320 -1.18 16.89 25.13
C GLU A 320 -2.53 17.52 25.52
N GLY A 321 -3.04 17.17 26.70
CA GLY A 321 -4.23 17.78 27.30
C GLY A 321 -5.50 17.72 26.41
N ASP A 322 -6.26 18.81 26.40
CA ASP A 322 -7.54 18.91 25.70
C ASP A 322 -7.40 18.76 24.18
N GLU A 323 -6.29 19.26 23.61
CA GLU A 323 -6.01 19.11 22.18
C GLU A 323 -5.80 17.64 21.80
N MET A 324 -4.99 16.90 22.57
CA MET A 324 -4.82 15.47 22.36
C MET A 324 -6.17 14.75 22.41
N ASN A 325 -6.97 15.03 23.45
CA ASN A 325 -8.28 14.40 23.60
C ASN A 325 -9.21 14.67 22.40
N LEU A 326 -9.22 15.91 21.90
CA LEU A 326 -9.98 16.28 20.70
C LEU A 326 -9.53 15.49 19.46
N LEU A 327 -8.22 15.42 19.23
CA LEU A 327 -7.65 14.68 18.09
C LEU A 327 -7.92 13.17 18.20
N MET A 328 -7.81 12.59 19.39
CA MET A 328 -8.11 11.18 19.64
C MET A 328 -9.60 10.86 19.38
N MET A 329 -10.51 11.74 19.79
CA MET A 329 -11.94 11.60 19.50
C MET A 329 -12.21 11.69 17.99
N GLY A 330 -11.59 12.66 17.31
CA GLY A 330 -11.65 12.80 15.85
C GLY A 330 -11.17 11.55 15.13
N LEU A 331 -10.01 11.03 15.54
CA LEU A 331 -9.42 9.83 14.96
C LEU A 331 -10.34 8.62 15.15
N LYS A 332 -10.83 8.41 16.36
CA LYS A 332 -11.79 7.34 16.67
C LYS A 332 -13.06 7.44 15.84
N ARG A 333 -13.58 8.66 15.62
CA ARG A 333 -14.74 8.91 14.74
C ARG A 333 -14.43 8.54 13.30
N PHE A 334 -13.29 8.97 12.78
CA PHE A 334 -12.92 8.76 11.37
C PHE A 334 -12.52 7.32 11.04
N THR A 335 -12.06 6.55 12.01
CA THR A 335 -11.73 5.12 11.82
C THR A 335 -12.85 4.19 12.29
N LYS A 336 -14.02 4.71 12.64
CA LYS A 336 -15.14 3.87 13.08
C LYS A 336 -15.70 3.09 11.89
N TYR A 337 -15.82 1.77 12.04
CA TYR A 337 -16.40 0.89 11.04
C TYR A 337 -17.56 0.04 11.60
N LYS A 338 -18.37 -0.51 10.69
CA LYS A 338 -19.43 -1.48 11.01
C LYS A 338 -18.81 -2.85 11.20
N PRO A 339 -19.17 -3.60 12.26
CA PRO A 339 -18.63 -4.95 12.46
C PRO A 339 -18.85 -5.85 11.23
N VAL A 340 -17.78 -6.51 10.79
CA VAL A 340 -17.81 -7.50 9.70
C VAL A 340 -17.43 -8.86 10.28
N ASN A 341 -18.12 -9.92 9.86
CA ASN A 341 -17.72 -11.29 10.20
C ASN A 341 -16.54 -11.72 9.33
N VAL A 342 -15.37 -11.19 9.65
CA VAL A 342 -14.12 -11.36 8.88
C VAL A 342 -13.72 -12.83 8.70
N LYS A 343 -14.17 -13.72 9.60
CA LYS A 343 -13.96 -15.17 9.52
C LYS A 343 -14.72 -15.77 8.33
N GLU A 344 -16.00 -15.46 8.15
CA GLU A 344 -16.77 -16.00 7.02
C GLU A 344 -16.30 -15.39 5.69
N GLU A 345 -15.98 -14.09 5.66
CA GLU A 345 -15.43 -13.44 4.47
C GLU A 345 -14.12 -14.09 4.01
N ARG A 346 -13.20 -14.37 4.95
CA ARG A 346 -11.95 -15.08 4.63
C ARG A 346 -12.19 -16.52 4.17
N ARG A 347 -13.15 -17.23 4.75
CA ARG A 347 -13.49 -18.60 4.30
C ARG A 347 -14.02 -18.61 2.88
N LYS A 348 -14.83 -17.63 2.50
CA LYS A 348 -15.32 -17.46 1.13
C LYS A 348 -14.19 -17.21 0.13
N ILE A 349 -13.23 -16.35 0.48
CA ILE A 349 -12.03 -16.09 -0.33
C ILE A 349 -11.19 -17.37 -0.48
N ALA A 350 -10.91 -18.06 0.63
CA ALA A 350 -10.15 -19.29 0.64
C ALA A 350 -10.84 -20.41 -0.16
N ALA A 351 -12.17 -20.52 -0.09
CA ALA A 351 -12.93 -21.51 -0.83
C ALA A 351 -12.71 -21.39 -2.34
N ARG A 352 -12.65 -20.16 -2.88
CA ARG A 352 -12.37 -19.92 -4.30
C ARG A 352 -10.94 -20.31 -4.67
N LEU A 353 -9.95 -19.96 -3.85
CA LEU A 353 -8.56 -20.41 -4.07
C LEU A 353 -8.47 -21.94 -4.12
N ILE A 354 -9.11 -22.60 -3.14
CA ILE A 354 -9.11 -24.06 -2.99
C ILE A 354 -9.73 -24.73 -4.21
N ASP A 355 -10.89 -24.23 -4.66
CA ASP A 355 -11.59 -24.74 -5.85
C ASP A 355 -10.76 -24.56 -7.12
N ARG A 356 -10.12 -23.40 -7.30
CA ARG A 356 -9.29 -23.10 -8.47
C ARG A 356 -7.89 -23.70 -8.42
N ASN A 357 -7.45 -24.15 -7.24
CA ASN A 357 -6.12 -24.66 -6.97
C ASN A 357 -4.96 -23.72 -7.41
N ALA A 358 -5.22 -22.41 -7.47
CA ALA A 358 -4.26 -21.37 -7.86
C ALA A 358 -4.75 -19.98 -7.43
N TYR A 359 -3.87 -18.98 -7.46
CA TYR A 359 -4.31 -17.57 -7.41
C TYR A 359 -5.19 -17.25 -8.63
N CYS A 360 -6.41 -16.75 -8.40
CA CYS A 360 -7.46 -16.67 -9.41
C CYS A 360 -8.28 -15.37 -9.40
N PHE A 361 -7.72 -14.28 -8.86
CA PHE A 361 -8.39 -12.99 -8.67
C PHE A 361 -7.90 -11.90 -9.63
#